data_AF-A0A962J2R9-F1
#
_entry.id   AF-A0A962J2R9-F1
#
_cell.length_a   1.000
_cell.length_b   1.000
_cell.length_c   1.000
_cell.angle_alpha   90.00
_cell.angle_beta   90.00
_cell.angle_gamma   90.00
#
_symmetry.space_group_name_H-M   'P 1'
#
loop_
_entity.id
_entity.type
_entity.pdbx_description
1 polymer ?
#
loop_
_entity_poly.entity_id
_entity_poly.type
_entity_poly.pdbx_seq_one_letter_code
_entity_poly.pdbx_strand_id
1 'polypeptide(L)'
;MAGLTLAALLGLVATALASLPLLQNMHIHALIIAMVIGLVYANTLRRFMPQSWGAGIHFSARKILRLAIVLYGFRLTFQDIADVGLSGIVISFLMVGLTFLLGYIVGTRVLKLDKDITILTSAGAAICGAAAVLATEGTIRAQSYKSVVAVATVVIFGTLAMFLYPFMYAMGWVPMDSAQMGVYIGASVHEVAHVVAASA
;
A
#
# COMPACT_ATOMS: atom_id res chain seq x y z
N MET A 1 -22.48 1.91 -12.05
CA MET A 1 -22.25 3.15 -11.26
C MET A 1 -22.33 2.91 -9.75
N ALA A 2 -23.22 2.03 -9.25
CA ALA A 2 -23.41 1.78 -7.81
C ALA A 2 -22.13 1.44 -7.01
N GLY A 3 -21.19 0.69 -7.57
CA GLY A 3 -19.91 0.41 -6.90
C GLY A 3 -18.99 1.63 -6.74
N LEU A 4 -19.09 2.60 -7.66
CA LEU A 4 -18.32 3.85 -7.61
C LEU A 4 -18.86 4.76 -6.51
N THR A 5 -20.19 4.90 -6.44
CA THR A 5 -20.86 5.69 -5.41
C THR A 5 -20.63 5.09 -4.03
N LEU A 6 -20.60 3.76 -3.91
CA LEU A 6 -20.21 3.10 -2.66
C LEU A 6 -18.78 3.44 -2.25
N ALA A 7 -17.81 3.30 -3.15
CA ALA A 7 -16.41 3.62 -2.83
C ALA A 7 -16.24 5.08 -2.40
N ALA A 8 -16.93 6.01 -3.08
CA ALA A 8 -16.96 7.42 -2.71
C ALA A 8 -17.59 7.64 -1.33
N LEU A 9 -18.72 7.00 -1.04
CA LEU A 9 -19.43 7.12 0.24
C LEU A 9 -18.60 6.55 1.39
N LEU A 10 -17.96 5.39 1.22
CA LEU A 10 -17.07 4.83 2.23
C LEU A 10 -15.86 5.73 2.50
N GLY A 11 -15.29 6.35 1.46
CA GLY A 11 -14.20 7.33 1.62
C GLY A 11 -14.65 8.61 2.35
N LEU A 12 -15.84 9.12 2.04
CA LEU A 12 -16.44 10.26 2.75
C LEU A 12 -16.73 9.94 4.21
N VAL A 13 -17.25 8.75 4.50
CA VAL A 13 -17.48 8.29 5.88
C VAL A 13 -16.15 8.18 6.63
N ALA A 14 -15.11 7.58 6.02
CA ALA A 14 -13.80 7.47 6.65
C ALA A 14 -13.18 8.82 6.99
N THR A 15 -13.27 9.79 6.08
CA THR A 15 -12.76 11.15 6.28
C THR A 15 -13.58 11.94 7.30
N ALA A 16 -14.91 11.82 7.29
CA ALA A 16 -15.77 12.41 8.30
C ALA A 16 -15.48 11.84 9.69
N LEU A 17 -15.32 10.52 9.82
CA LEU A 17 -14.94 9.89 11.10
C LEU A 17 -13.57 10.39 11.59
N ALA A 18 -12.58 10.50 10.69
CA ALA A 18 -11.25 11.03 11.04
C ALA A 18 -11.27 12.48 11.55
N SER A 19 -12.30 13.25 11.22
CA SER A 19 -12.45 14.64 11.68
C SER A 19 -13.06 14.77 13.08
N LEU A 20 -13.50 13.66 13.70
CA LEU A 20 -14.02 13.68 15.06
C LEU A 20 -12.89 13.95 16.07
N PRO A 21 -13.08 14.86 17.05
CA PRO A 21 -12.04 15.26 17.99
C PRO A 21 -11.52 14.08 18.85
N LEU A 22 -12.36 13.07 19.10
CA LEU A 22 -11.97 11.84 19.80
C LEU A 22 -10.89 11.06 19.04
N LEU A 23 -10.99 11.00 17.71
CA LEU A 23 -10.08 10.24 16.83
C LEU A 23 -8.83 11.05 16.49
N GLN A 24 -8.94 12.38 16.39
CA GLN A 24 -7.79 13.27 16.24
C GLN A 24 -6.84 13.20 17.44
N ASN A 25 -7.38 13.12 18.65
CA ASN A 25 -6.57 12.98 19.87
C ASN A 25 -5.81 11.65 19.95
N MET A 26 -6.25 10.64 19.19
CA MET A 26 -5.60 9.33 19.12
C MET A 26 -4.63 9.19 17.93
N HIS A 27 -4.34 10.28 17.19
CA HIS A 27 -3.50 10.27 15.98
C HIS A 27 -3.96 9.28 14.90
N ILE A 28 -5.24 8.90 14.88
CA ILE A 28 -5.78 7.95 13.89
C ILE A 28 -6.08 8.69 12.60
N HIS A 29 -5.25 8.48 11.58
CA HIS A 29 -5.43 9.07 10.26
C HIS A 29 -6.56 8.42 9.45
N ALA A 30 -7.17 9.20 8.56
CA ALA A 30 -8.27 8.76 7.70
C ALA A 30 -7.95 7.51 6.86
N LEU A 31 -6.68 7.28 6.52
CA LEU A 31 -6.23 6.10 5.78
C LEU A 31 -6.45 4.80 6.56
N ILE A 32 -6.18 4.80 7.87
CA ILE A 32 -6.36 3.63 8.74
C ILE A 32 -7.85 3.31 8.86
N ILE A 33 -8.67 4.34 9.09
CA ILE A 33 -10.14 4.20 9.18
C ILE A 33 -10.69 3.66 7.86
N ALA A 34 -10.25 4.20 6.72
CA ALA A 34 -10.66 3.72 5.40
C ALA A 34 -10.26 2.26 5.18
N MET A 35 -9.06 1.85 5.61
CA MET A 35 -8.59 0.46 5.52
C MET A 35 -9.45 -0.49 6.35
N VAL A 36 -9.74 -0.13 7.61
CA VAL A 36 -10.60 -0.94 8.50
C VAL A 36 -12.01 -1.06 7.94
N ILE A 37 -12.61 0.05 7.49
CA ILE A 37 -13.94 0.04 6.85
C ILE A 37 -13.92 -0.86 5.60
N GLY A 38 -12.87 -0.74 4.76
CA GLY A 38 -12.68 -1.58 3.58
C GLY A 38 -12.56 -3.07 3.90
N LEU A 39 -11.83 -3.42 4.96
CA LEU A 39 -11.66 -4.79 5.43
C LEU A 39 -12.96 -5.39 5.97
N VAL A 40 -13.70 -4.64 6.79
CA VAL A 40 -15.02 -5.04 7.28
C VAL A 40 -15.98 -5.22 6.10
N TYR A 41 -15.99 -4.28 5.15
CA TYR A 41 -16.81 -4.35 3.95
C TYR A 41 -16.49 -5.60 3.12
N ALA A 42 -15.22 -5.87 2.85
CA ALA A 42 -14.78 -7.00 2.04
C ALA A 42 -15.14 -8.35 2.67
N ASN A 43 -15.10 -8.45 4.01
CA ASN A 43 -15.29 -9.71 4.74
C ASN A 43 -16.76 -9.99 5.12
N THR A 44 -17.61 -8.96 5.26
CA THR A 44 -19.00 -9.13 5.71
C THR A 44 -20.01 -8.71 4.65
N LEU A 45 -20.04 -7.42 4.32
CA LEU A 45 -21.07 -6.79 3.49
C LEU A 45 -21.00 -7.18 2.01
N ARG A 46 -19.81 -7.52 1.49
CA ARG A 46 -19.63 -7.96 0.10
C ARG A 46 -20.50 -9.17 -0.25
N ARG A 47 -20.72 -10.09 0.70
CA ARG A 47 -21.53 -11.31 0.47
C ARG A 47 -23.01 -11.01 0.25
N PHE A 48 -23.50 -9.89 0.77
CA PHE A 48 -24.90 -9.48 0.69
C PHE A 48 -25.18 -8.51 -0.47
N MET A 49 -24.17 -8.19 -1.27
CA MET A 49 -24.27 -7.16 -2.32
C MET A 49 -24.36 -7.75 -3.72
N PRO A 50 -25.09 -7.10 -4.65
CA PRO A 50 -25.19 -7.57 -6.03
C PRO A 50 -23.83 -7.56 -6.76
N GLN A 51 -23.55 -8.58 -7.56
CA GLN A 51 -22.31 -8.68 -8.36
C GLN A 51 -22.08 -7.47 -9.30
N SER A 52 -23.15 -6.77 -9.69
CA SER A 52 -23.09 -5.56 -10.54
C SER A 52 -22.30 -4.40 -9.93
N TRP A 53 -22.04 -4.41 -8.61
CA TRP A 53 -21.26 -3.37 -7.93
C TRP A 53 -19.75 -3.59 -8.08
N GLY A 54 -19.32 -4.84 -8.34
CA GLY A 54 -17.91 -5.18 -8.51
C GLY A 54 -17.23 -4.42 -9.65
N ALA A 55 -17.95 -4.16 -10.75
CA ALA A 55 -17.43 -3.38 -11.87
C ALA A 55 -17.08 -1.94 -11.47
N GLY A 56 -17.87 -1.31 -10.58
CA GLY A 56 -17.60 0.03 -10.08
C GLY A 56 -16.38 0.08 -9.15
N ILE A 57 -16.25 -0.90 -8.25
CA ILE A 57 -15.09 -1.03 -7.36
C ILE A 57 -13.81 -1.26 -8.17
N HIS A 58 -13.85 -2.14 -9.17
CA HIS A 58 -12.71 -2.40 -10.04
C HIS A 58 -12.31 -1.18 -10.89
N PHE A 59 -13.30 -0.39 -11.34
CA PHE A 59 -13.03 0.89 -11.99
C PHE A 59 -12.30 1.85 -11.06
N SER A 60 -12.73 1.99 -9.81
CA SER A 60 -12.05 2.83 -8.82
C SER A 60 -10.63 2.36 -8.56
N ALA A 61 -10.44 1.06 -8.30
CA ALA A 61 -9.15 0.47 -7.99
C ALA A 61 -8.12 0.59 -9.13
N ARG A 62 -8.56 0.70 -10.39
CA ARG A 62 -7.63 0.84 -11.53
C ARG A 62 -7.52 2.28 -12.05
N LYS A 63 -8.65 2.87 -12.46
CA LYS A 63 -8.64 4.16 -13.17
C LYS A 63 -8.52 5.33 -12.19
N ILE A 64 -9.32 5.34 -11.12
CA ILE A 64 -9.23 6.41 -10.12
C ILE A 64 -7.89 6.34 -9.38
N LEU A 65 -7.45 5.15 -8.99
CA LEU A 65 -6.14 4.99 -8.35
C LEU A 65 -5.01 5.52 -9.23
N ARG A 66 -5.01 5.21 -10.53
CA ARG A 66 -4.01 5.74 -11.46
C ARG A 66 -4.08 7.26 -11.57
N LEU A 67 -5.27 7.84 -11.66
CA LEU A 67 -5.44 9.30 -11.68
C LEU A 67 -4.92 9.93 -10.37
N ALA A 68 -5.20 9.31 -9.22
CA ALA A 68 -4.71 9.76 -7.93
C ALA A 68 -3.18 9.73 -7.84
N ILE A 69 -2.52 8.70 -8.37
CA ILE A 69 -1.05 8.62 -8.44
C ILE A 69 -0.48 9.74 -9.30
N VAL A 70 -1.11 10.03 -10.45
CA VAL A 70 -0.68 11.13 -11.33
C VAL A 70 -0.83 12.49 -10.63
N LEU A 71 -1.97 12.74 -9.98
CA LEU A 71 -2.21 13.97 -9.21
C LEU A 71 -1.28 14.09 -7.99
N TYR A 72 -0.96 12.97 -7.33
CA TYR A 72 0.02 12.94 -6.24
C TYR A 72 1.41 13.31 -6.73
N GLY A 73 1.80 12.86 -7.94
CA GLY A 73 3.02 13.29 -8.62
C GLY A 73 3.06 14.79 -8.88
N PHE A 74 1.93 15.43 -9.24
CA PHE A 74 1.84 16.88 -9.38
C PHE A 74 1.93 17.64 -8.04
N ARG A 75 1.57 17.00 -6.92
CA ARG A 75 1.67 17.58 -5.58
C ARG A 75 3.11 17.62 -5.08
N LEU A 76 3.96 16.69 -5.53
CA LEU A 76 5.39 16.69 -5.21
C LEU A 76 6.07 17.88 -5.88
N THR A 77 6.51 18.83 -5.06
CA THR A 77 7.17 20.05 -5.56
C THR A 77 8.66 19.80 -5.77
N PHE A 78 9.29 20.63 -6.60
CA PHE A 78 10.75 20.61 -6.74
C PHE A 78 11.47 20.94 -5.42
N GLN A 79 10.81 21.64 -4.49
CA GLN A 79 11.35 21.92 -3.16
C GLN A 79 11.38 20.66 -2.30
N ASP A 80 10.33 19.84 -2.31
CA ASP A 80 10.33 18.56 -1.58
C ASP A 80 11.46 17.63 -2.04
N ILE A 81 11.73 17.61 -3.36
CA ILE A 81 12.83 16.82 -3.94
C ILE A 81 14.19 17.41 -3.56
N ALA A 82 14.31 18.74 -3.52
CA ALA A 82 15.55 19.41 -3.11
C ALA A 82 15.86 19.17 -1.63
N ASP A 83 14.85 19.15 -0.76
CA ASP A 83 14.99 18.89 0.67
C ASP A 83 15.42 17.45 0.96
N VAL A 84 14.90 16.48 0.21
CA VAL A 84 15.34 15.07 0.26
C VAL A 84 16.76 14.91 -0.30
N GLY A 85 17.11 15.76 -1.28
CA GLY A 85 18.43 15.82 -1.89
C GLY A 85 18.80 14.58 -2.71
N LEU A 86 20.05 14.56 -3.20
CA LEU A 86 20.57 13.45 -4.00
C LEU A 86 20.64 12.14 -3.21
N SER A 87 20.89 12.23 -1.90
CA SER A 87 21.00 11.07 -1.02
C SER A 87 19.70 10.28 -0.95
N GLY A 88 18.56 10.93 -0.76
CA GLY A 88 17.28 10.22 -0.73
C GLY A 88 16.90 9.60 -2.08
N ILE A 89 17.17 10.28 -3.20
CA ILE A 89 16.95 9.71 -4.55
C ILE A 89 17.77 8.43 -4.73
N VAL A 90 19.05 8.46 -4.38
CA VAL A 90 19.95 7.30 -4.51
C VAL A 90 19.50 6.16 -3.60
N ILE A 91 19.14 6.45 -2.35
CA ILE A 91 18.64 5.44 -1.40
C ILE A 91 17.35 4.81 -1.94
N SER A 92 16.38 5.59 -2.39
CA SER A 92 15.14 5.07 -2.96
C SER A 92 15.40 4.21 -4.20
N PHE A 93 16.27 4.66 -5.11
CA PHE A 93 16.61 3.88 -6.30
C PHE A 93 17.28 2.55 -5.94
N LEU A 94 18.23 2.56 -5.00
CA LEU A 94 18.90 1.36 -4.52
C LEU A 94 17.95 0.44 -3.78
N MET A 95 17.09 0.95 -2.90
CA MET A 95 16.10 0.14 -2.17
C MET A 95 15.11 -0.52 -3.10
N VAL A 96 14.50 0.24 -4.03
CA VAL A 96 13.56 -0.30 -5.01
C VAL A 96 14.26 -1.34 -5.89
N GLY A 97 15.43 -1.00 -6.43
CA GLY A 97 16.20 -1.89 -7.30
C GLY A 97 16.63 -3.18 -6.61
N LEU A 98 17.16 -3.08 -5.39
CA LEU A 98 17.61 -4.22 -4.61
C LEU A 98 16.43 -5.10 -4.18
N THR A 99 15.35 -4.50 -3.66
CA THR A 99 14.14 -5.23 -3.23
C THR A 99 13.51 -5.96 -4.40
N PHE A 100 13.39 -5.30 -5.56
CA PHE A 100 12.84 -5.92 -6.76
C PHE A 100 13.74 -7.06 -7.26
N LEU A 101 15.05 -6.83 -7.36
CA LEU A 101 15.99 -7.82 -7.89
C LEU A 101 16.10 -9.04 -6.97
N LEU A 102 16.22 -8.82 -5.66
CA LEU A 102 16.22 -9.90 -4.67
C LEU A 102 14.90 -10.66 -4.69
N GLY A 103 13.77 -9.97 -4.69
CA GLY A 103 12.44 -10.59 -4.80
C GLY A 103 12.33 -11.46 -6.06
N TYR A 104 12.81 -10.94 -7.20
CA TYR A 104 12.78 -11.66 -8.46
C TYR A 104 13.69 -12.90 -8.45
N ILE A 105 14.92 -12.77 -7.97
CA ILE A 105 15.89 -13.86 -7.90
C ILE A 105 15.40 -14.93 -6.92
N VAL A 106 15.00 -14.55 -5.70
CA VAL A 106 14.52 -15.49 -4.68
C VAL A 106 13.24 -16.18 -5.16
N GLY A 107 12.27 -15.42 -5.67
CA GLY A 107 11.02 -15.96 -6.20
C GLY A 107 11.24 -16.97 -7.33
N THR A 108 12.15 -16.67 -8.26
CA THR A 108 12.38 -17.53 -9.43
C THR A 108 13.33 -18.71 -9.14
N ARG A 109 14.43 -18.47 -8.41
CA ARG A 109 15.51 -19.46 -8.22
C ARG A 109 15.31 -20.33 -6.99
N VAL A 110 14.82 -19.75 -5.89
CA VAL A 110 14.67 -20.46 -4.60
C VAL A 110 13.26 -21.04 -4.49
N LEU A 111 12.24 -20.20 -4.67
CA LEU A 111 10.84 -20.59 -4.52
C LEU A 111 10.23 -21.20 -5.78
N LYS A 112 10.89 -21.03 -6.93
CA LYS A 112 10.46 -21.56 -8.26
C LYS A 112 9.02 -21.17 -8.63
N LEU A 113 8.65 -19.94 -8.28
CA LEU A 113 7.32 -19.39 -8.58
C LEU A 113 7.18 -19.05 -10.07
N ASP A 114 5.93 -18.93 -10.52
CA ASP A 114 5.60 -18.38 -11.82
C ASP A 114 6.20 -16.98 -12.00
N LYS A 115 6.72 -16.69 -13.20
CA LYS A 115 7.44 -15.43 -13.49
C LYS A 115 6.54 -14.22 -13.31
N ASP A 116 5.28 -14.28 -13.73
CA ASP A 116 4.37 -13.14 -13.61
C ASP A 116 4.08 -12.88 -12.14
N ILE A 117 3.77 -13.92 -11.34
CA ILE A 117 3.56 -13.77 -9.89
C ILE A 117 4.80 -13.20 -9.21
N THR A 118 5.98 -13.66 -9.61
CA THR A 118 7.26 -13.18 -9.06
C THR A 118 7.47 -11.70 -9.37
N ILE A 119 7.30 -11.28 -10.63
CA ILE A 119 7.46 -9.89 -11.04
C ILE A 119 6.43 -8.99 -10.36
N LEU A 120 5.16 -9.42 -10.33
CA LEU A 120 4.07 -8.68 -9.70
C LEU A 120 4.30 -8.50 -8.21
N THR A 121 4.62 -9.58 -7.50
CA THR A 121 4.88 -9.54 -6.04
C THR A 121 6.10 -8.69 -5.73
N SER A 122 7.18 -8.83 -6.51
CA SER A 122 8.41 -8.04 -6.31
C SER A 122 8.19 -6.56 -6.57
N ALA A 123 7.44 -6.21 -7.62
CA ALA A 123 7.06 -4.81 -7.90
C ALA A 123 6.17 -4.24 -6.78
N GLY A 124 5.23 -5.03 -6.29
CA GLY A 124 4.36 -4.64 -5.17
C GLY A 124 5.14 -4.39 -3.89
N ALA A 125 6.05 -5.29 -3.53
CA ALA A 125 6.86 -5.17 -2.31
C ALA A 125 7.87 -4.01 -2.36
N ALA A 126 8.35 -3.63 -3.56
CA ALA A 126 9.43 -2.67 -3.71
C ALA A 126 9.00 -1.20 -3.90
N ILE A 127 7.74 -0.90 -4.22
CA ILE A 127 7.36 0.45 -4.70
C ILE A 127 6.20 1.08 -3.93
N CYS A 128 4.96 0.67 -4.22
CA CYS A 128 3.74 1.27 -3.66
C CYS A 128 2.65 0.21 -3.38
N GLY A 129 3.04 -1.04 -3.17
CA GLY A 129 2.13 -2.12 -2.82
C GLY A 129 1.19 -2.48 -3.97
N ALA A 130 -0.11 -2.50 -3.68
CA ALA A 130 -1.15 -2.91 -4.64
C ALA A 130 -1.17 -2.03 -5.91
N ALA A 131 -0.86 -0.74 -5.80
CA ALA A 131 -0.80 0.17 -6.94
C ALA A 131 0.27 -0.25 -7.96
N ALA A 132 1.46 -0.64 -7.48
CA ALA A 132 2.55 -1.12 -8.32
C ALA A 132 2.19 -2.45 -9.01
N VAL A 133 1.53 -3.36 -8.29
CA VAL A 133 1.05 -4.62 -8.88
C VAL A 133 0.08 -4.36 -10.03
N LEU A 134 -0.92 -3.49 -9.83
CA LEU A 134 -1.93 -3.17 -10.84
C LEU A 134 -1.35 -2.41 -12.04
N ALA A 135 -0.34 -1.57 -11.82
CA ALA A 135 0.39 -0.90 -12.89
C ALA A 135 1.20 -1.92 -13.72
N THR A 136 1.92 -2.82 -13.04
CA THR A 136 2.79 -3.82 -13.66
C THR A 136 1.99 -4.89 -14.40
N GLU A 137 0.82 -5.30 -13.88
CA GLU A 137 -0.09 -6.21 -14.57
C GLU A 137 -0.38 -5.77 -16.00
N GLY A 138 -0.66 -4.47 -16.18
CA GLY A 138 -0.97 -3.91 -17.50
C GLY A 138 0.23 -3.90 -18.45
N THR A 139 1.45 -3.79 -17.93
CA THR A 139 2.67 -3.76 -18.75
C THR A 139 3.09 -5.16 -19.19
N ILE A 140 3.03 -6.15 -18.30
CA ILE A 140 3.40 -7.55 -18.63
C ILE A 140 2.21 -8.38 -19.14
N ARG A 141 1.01 -7.82 -19.18
CA ARG A 141 -0.25 -8.49 -19.58
C ARG A 141 -0.50 -9.79 -18.80
N ALA A 142 -0.21 -9.77 -17.50
CA ALA A 142 -0.42 -10.92 -16.63
C ALA A 142 -1.92 -11.24 -16.51
N GLN A 143 -2.21 -12.51 -16.23
CA GLN A 143 -3.58 -12.96 -16.00
C GLN A 143 -4.12 -12.37 -14.68
N SER A 144 -5.37 -11.91 -14.67
CA SER A 144 -5.96 -11.17 -13.54
C SER A 144 -5.86 -11.92 -12.20
N TYR A 145 -5.96 -13.25 -12.21
CA TYR A 145 -5.85 -14.03 -10.97
C TYR A 145 -4.46 -13.95 -10.34
N LYS A 146 -3.39 -13.83 -11.15
CA LYS A 146 -2.00 -13.72 -10.66
C LYS A 146 -1.77 -12.39 -9.95
N SER A 147 -2.33 -11.31 -10.47
CA SER A 147 -2.32 -10.01 -9.80
C SER A 147 -3.07 -10.02 -8.49
N VAL A 148 -4.23 -10.70 -8.43
CA VAL A 148 -5.00 -10.82 -7.20
C VAL A 148 -4.19 -11.55 -6.13
N VAL A 149 -3.51 -12.65 -6.49
CA VAL A 149 -2.61 -13.36 -5.58
C VAL A 149 -1.46 -12.47 -5.12
N ALA A 150 -0.77 -11.79 -6.04
CA ALA A 150 0.33 -10.90 -5.70
C ALA A 150 -0.10 -9.74 -4.78
N VAL A 151 -1.23 -9.07 -5.08
CA VAL A 151 -1.81 -8.03 -4.21
C VAL A 151 -2.10 -8.59 -2.82
N ALA A 152 -2.76 -9.75 -2.74
CA ALA A 152 -3.11 -10.35 -1.46
C ALA A 152 -1.85 -10.66 -0.62
N THR A 153 -0.82 -11.25 -1.22
CA THR A 153 0.43 -11.56 -0.53
C THR A 153 1.13 -10.29 -0.01
N VAL A 154 1.26 -9.27 -0.86
CA VAL A 154 1.89 -8.00 -0.47
C VAL A 154 1.12 -7.31 0.65
N VAL A 155 -0.22 -7.31 0.59
CA VAL A 155 -1.06 -6.73 1.64
C VAL A 155 -0.91 -7.51 2.94
N ILE A 156 -0.97 -8.84 2.92
CA ILE A 156 -0.84 -9.67 4.13
C ILE A 156 0.49 -9.41 4.84
N PHE A 157 1.60 -9.43 4.10
CA PHE A 157 2.92 -9.15 4.70
C PHE A 157 3.07 -7.69 5.13
N GLY A 158 2.52 -6.74 4.38
CA GLY A 158 2.50 -5.33 4.76
C GLY A 158 1.72 -5.08 6.05
N THR A 159 0.53 -5.68 6.18
CA THR A 159 -0.27 -5.62 7.41
C THR A 159 0.44 -6.29 8.57
N LEU A 160 1.09 -7.44 8.35
CA LEU A 160 1.89 -8.09 9.39
C LEU A 160 3.03 -7.16 9.86
N ALA A 161 3.79 -6.58 8.93
CA ALA A 161 4.88 -5.66 9.24
C ALA A 161 4.39 -4.40 9.97
N MET A 162 3.24 -3.87 9.58
CA MET A 162 2.60 -2.71 10.23
C MET A 162 2.37 -2.94 11.73
N PHE A 163 1.97 -4.14 12.15
CA PHE A 163 1.81 -4.45 13.59
C PHE A 163 3.11 -4.89 14.24
N LEU A 164 3.93 -5.65 13.52
CA LEU A 164 5.15 -6.24 14.07
C LEU A 164 6.21 -5.18 14.39
N TYR A 165 6.40 -4.18 13.54
CA TYR A 165 7.43 -3.15 13.73
C TYR A 165 7.21 -2.27 14.96
N PRO A 166 6.02 -1.67 15.19
CA PRO A 166 5.75 -0.93 16.43
C PRO A 166 5.84 -1.82 17.67
N PHE A 167 5.39 -3.07 17.58
CA PHE A 167 5.46 -4.02 18.69
C PHE A 167 6.90 -4.36 19.08
N MET A 168 7.77 -4.62 18.11
CA MET A 168 9.20 -4.86 18.36
C MET A 168 9.90 -3.63 18.93
N TYR A 169 9.54 -2.43 18.48
CA TYR A 169 10.05 -1.17 19.01
C TYR A 169 9.62 -0.98 20.47
N ALA A 170 8.33 -1.19 20.78
CA ALA A 170 7.79 -1.07 22.13
C ALA A 170 8.40 -2.07 23.13
N MET A 171 8.78 -3.27 22.67
CA MET A 171 9.48 -4.26 23.50
C MET A 171 10.99 -4.00 23.65
N GLY A 172 11.53 -2.94 23.03
CA GLY A 172 12.94 -2.59 23.11
C GLY A 172 13.88 -3.56 22.39
N TRP A 173 13.37 -4.38 21.47
CA TRP A 173 14.19 -5.35 20.71
C TRP A 173 15.05 -4.70 19.63
N VAL A 174 14.71 -3.47 19.24
CA VAL A 174 15.40 -2.71 18.20
C VAL A 174 15.99 -1.46 18.86
N PRO A 175 17.32 -1.37 19.00
CA PRO A 175 17.99 -0.21 19.59
C PRO A 175 18.07 0.93 18.56
N MET A 176 16.92 1.48 18.17
CA MET A 176 16.80 2.62 17.25
C MET A 176 16.11 3.78 17.97
N ASP A 177 16.49 5.00 17.63
CA ASP A 177 15.71 6.20 17.98
C ASP A 177 14.41 6.25 17.15
N SER A 178 13.40 6.95 17.65
CA SER A 178 12.15 7.29 16.98
C SER A 178 12.33 7.76 15.53
N ALA A 179 13.30 8.64 15.25
CA ALA A 179 13.59 9.11 13.91
C ALA A 179 14.14 8.00 12.99
N GLN A 180 15.02 7.15 13.53
CA GLN A 180 15.58 6.01 12.79
C GLN A 180 14.52 4.94 12.51
N MET A 181 13.63 4.70 13.47
CA MET A 181 12.50 3.79 13.31
C MET A 181 11.53 4.30 12.23
N GLY A 182 11.24 5.61 12.20
CA GLY A 182 10.42 6.23 11.16
C GLY A 182 11.02 6.05 9.75
N VAL A 183 12.33 6.26 9.61
CA VAL A 183 13.04 6.00 8.35
C VAL A 183 13.00 4.52 7.98
N TYR A 184 13.22 3.62 8.95
CA TYR A 184 13.20 2.19 8.72
C TYR A 184 11.83 1.69 8.24
N ILE A 185 10.75 2.10 8.90
CA ILE A 185 9.37 1.78 8.50
C ILE A 185 9.09 2.33 7.11
N GLY A 186 9.42 3.60 6.85
CA GLY A 186 9.20 4.23 5.54
C GLY A 186 10.01 3.61 4.40
N ALA A 187 11.18 3.05 4.70
CA ALA A 187 12.05 2.38 3.72
C ALA A 187 11.71 0.90 3.49
N SER A 188 10.94 0.26 4.38
CA SER A 188 10.62 -1.17 4.32
C SER A 188 9.17 -1.44 3.94
N VAL A 189 8.24 -0.62 4.43
CA VAL A 189 6.82 -0.72 4.13
C VAL A 189 6.49 0.24 3.00
N HIS A 190 6.24 -0.31 1.82
CA HIS A 190 5.96 0.46 0.61
C HIS A 190 4.46 0.67 0.39
N GLU A 191 3.67 0.82 1.45
CA GLU A 191 2.21 1.02 1.38
C GLU A 191 1.83 2.14 2.35
N VAL A 192 1.31 3.26 1.81
CA VAL A 192 1.19 4.53 2.55
C VAL A 192 0.29 4.39 3.78
N ALA A 193 -0.76 3.57 3.71
CA ALA A 193 -1.63 3.35 4.86
C ALA A 193 -0.91 2.59 5.98
N HIS A 194 -0.18 1.52 5.64
CA HIS A 194 0.62 0.76 6.59
C HIS A 194 1.77 1.58 7.20
N VAL A 195 2.47 2.42 6.43
CA VAL A 195 3.55 3.29 6.95
C VAL A 195 3.00 4.26 7.99
N VAL A 196 1.95 5.00 7.62
CA VAL A 196 1.34 6.00 8.52
C VAL A 196 0.86 5.34 9.81
N ALA A 197 0.31 4.14 9.70
CA ALA A 197 -0.20 3.42 10.87
C ALA A 197 0.91 2.81 11.74
N ALA A 198 2.04 2.41 11.15
CA ALA A 198 3.18 1.90 11.89
C ALA A 198 4.04 3.02 12.51
N SER A 199 3.95 4.24 11.99
CA SER A 199 4.63 5.42 12.53
C SER A 199 3.80 6.22 13.55
N ALA A 200 2.56 5.81 13.80
CA ALA A 200 1.65 6.43 14.77
C ALA A 200 1.84 5.84 16.18
#